data_AF-A0A6C0CCM2-F1
#
_entry.id   AF-A0A6C0CCM2-F1
#
_cell.length_a   1.000
_cell.length_b   1.000
_cell.length_c   1.000
_cell.angle_alpha   90.00
_cell.angle_beta   90.00
_cell.angle_gamma   90.00
#
_symmetry.space_group_name_H-M   'P 1'
#
loop_
_entity.id
_entity.type
_entity.pdbx_description
1 polymer ?
#
loop_
_entity_poly.entity_id
_entity_poly.type
_entity_poly.pdbx_seq_one_letter_code
_entity_poly.pdbx_strand_id
1 'polypeptide(L)'
;MSLYNSTSYDPETKENITKIINKYIKKEKANYNLESKEYDMLVLEKDLQERYRKDKSNGSSGTYFSFPEIKNVLDCVADVLTYFKDTHYKTDNRMRWKIDQTINTIKNASQETVCTDIMADRCPPEDTISTVRSASDKGFFNVKSENVIFRHGKEYSGYNVYETPYKGNQYPYSYCIRVLVQALSTIDLINIELKSKKDGDMWGTQYASAYFSERYHYYLDYLLDNAPNVFLLPILQNIGATTLIRHRYSRIQPCGIIFDEAFVDEDLQTPSNFFWHDLNHARRIYQNNIWYSKQPEQREQPEQREQHKIPLDKLYSVMRKDVSELMPIKGWLSPENMKYESLIKILLFEVVHEDALPFTKDSIMTDILFASGNCYPYERTYDNPEKDSKYSRVNLRFYEQGASTLRTIYNKIRHAFFEKEHTNDIVVKKELRYIKHLTEAAYLLLNKVAPDKYNADTKPAICELLKGLLKDRRFQAHNAKRLEGIESDSDDCEGCEGCEGCEGCEGCEGCEGCEGKSGDSSKNDHKNNKGIRIKRHTKPRVSIKRLKKDAASAAAR
;
A
#
# COMPACT_ATOMS: atom_id res chain seq x y z
N MET A 1 28.72 -3.04 -12.91
CA MET A 1 28.04 -1.74 -12.78
C MET A 1 26.82 -1.95 -11.89
N SER A 2 26.94 -1.58 -10.62
CA SER A 2 25.88 -1.64 -9.61
C SER A 2 24.86 -0.55 -9.90
N LEU A 3 23.77 -0.89 -10.62
CA LEU A 3 22.88 0.09 -11.22
C LEU A 3 21.92 0.79 -10.26
N TYR A 4 21.85 0.43 -8.97
CA TYR A 4 20.95 1.11 -8.03
C TYR A 4 21.55 1.17 -6.61
N ASN A 5 22.43 2.15 -6.37
CA ASN A 5 22.44 2.79 -5.05
C ASN A 5 21.17 3.68 -5.01
N SER A 6 20.04 3.05 -4.68
CA SER A 6 18.63 3.44 -4.91
C SER A 6 18.12 4.60 -4.05
N THR A 7 18.99 5.51 -3.62
CA THR A 7 18.54 6.71 -2.89
C THR A 7 18.52 7.89 -3.83
N SER A 8 17.43 8.67 -3.81
CA SER A 8 17.39 9.97 -4.50
C SER A 8 18.37 10.97 -3.88
N TYR A 9 18.77 10.71 -2.63
CA TYR A 9 19.66 11.55 -1.84
C TYR A 9 21.13 11.14 -1.94
N ASP A 10 22.02 12.13 -1.91
CA ASP A 10 23.41 11.93 -1.56
C ASP A 10 23.54 11.51 -0.06
N PRO A 11 24.68 10.91 0.36
CA PRO A 11 24.84 10.40 1.71
C PRO A 11 24.63 11.44 2.83
N GLU A 12 25.08 12.68 2.63
CA GLU A 12 24.96 13.75 3.63
C GLU A 12 23.49 14.17 3.78
N THR A 13 22.80 14.36 2.66
CA THR A 13 21.35 14.63 2.66
C THR A 13 20.56 13.53 3.34
N LYS A 14 20.88 12.26 3.04
CA LYS A 14 20.23 11.11 3.67
C LYS A 14 20.45 11.09 5.18
N GLU A 15 21.66 11.37 5.64
CA GLU A 15 21.98 11.43 7.08
C GLU A 15 21.18 12.54 7.79
N ASN A 16 21.13 13.74 7.21
CA ASN A 16 20.44 14.88 7.79
C ASN A 16 18.92 14.67 7.87
N ILE A 17 18.30 14.15 6.80
CA ILE A 17 16.87 13.81 6.80
C ILE A 17 16.59 12.71 7.82
N THR A 18 17.45 11.70 7.91
CA THR A 18 17.33 10.63 8.91
C THR A 18 17.40 11.17 10.34
N LYS A 19 18.26 12.16 10.62
CA LYS A 19 18.31 12.85 11.93
C LYS A 19 16.99 13.56 12.25
N ILE A 20 16.38 14.24 11.27
CA ILE A 20 15.08 14.90 11.44
C ILE A 20 14.00 13.85 11.74
N ILE A 21 13.89 12.80 10.94
CA ILE A 21 12.89 11.73 11.14
C ILE A 21 13.04 11.09 12.51
N ASN A 22 14.27 10.74 12.92
CA ASN A 22 14.55 10.11 14.21
C ASN A 22 14.19 10.99 15.40
N LYS A 23 14.30 12.32 15.30
CA LYS A 23 13.81 13.27 16.32
C LYS A 23 12.31 13.09 16.54
N TYR A 24 11.52 12.99 15.47
CA TYR A 24 10.06 12.86 15.56
C TYR A 24 9.59 11.45 15.92
N ILE A 25 10.30 10.40 15.50
CA ILE A 25 10.05 9.02 15.97
C ILE A 25 10.26 8.92 17.48
N LYS A 26 11.33 9.54 18.02
CA LYS A 26 11.57 9.57 19.47
C LYS A 26 10.44 10.28 20.22
N LYS A 27 9.96 11.41 19.69
CA LYS A 27 8.81 12.15 20.24
C LYS A 27 7.53 11.33 20.22
N GLU A 28 7.27 10.61 19.14
CA GLU A 28 6.13 9.69 19.04
C GLU A 28 6.19 8.60 20.12
N LYS A 29 7.36 7.96 20.30
CA LYS A 29 7.54 6.92 21.33
C LYS A 29 7.36 7.45 22.76
N ALA A 30 7.85 8.66 23.03
CA ALA A 30 7.74 9.29 24.35
C ALA A 30 6.27 9.58 24.73
N ASN A 31 5.44 10.03 23.79
CA ASN A 31 4.05 10.41 24.05
C ASN A 31 3.17 9.23 24.52
N TYR A 32 3.53 8.01 24.15
CA TYR A 32 2.73 6.81 24.45
C TYR A 32 3.31 5.91 25.51
N ASN A 33 4.38 6.35 26.18
CA ASN A 33 5.12 5.52 27.12
C ASN A 33 5.48 4.15 26.50
N LEU A 34 5.79 4.14 25.19
CA LEU A 34 6.12 2.95 24.41
C LEU A 34 7.57 2.52 24.67
N GLU A 35 7.92 2.30 25.94
CA GLU A 35 9.17 1.64 26.30
C GLU A 35 9.17 0.16 25.82
N SER A 36 8.00 -0.40 25.50
CA SER A 36 7.89 -1.69 24.82
C SER A 36 8.30 -1.59 23.34
N LYS A 37 9.10 -2.55 22.87
CA LYS A 37 9.60 -2.66 21.48
C LYS A 37 8.51 -2.78 20.40
N GLU A 38 7.24 -2.89 20.76
CA GLU A 38 6.12 -3.00 19.82
C GLU A 38 5.12 -1.85 20.04
N TYR A 39 4.77 -1.19 18.94
CA TYR A 39 3.73 -0.18 18.89
C TYR A 39 2.38 -0.84 19.18
N ASP A 40 1.81 -0.61 20.36
CA ASP A 40 0.53 -1.20 20.75
C ASP A 40 -0.63 -0.41 20.15
N MET A 41 -0.95 -0.71 18.89
CA MET A 41 -2.10 -0.13 18.18
C MET A 41 -3.42 -0.38 18.92
N LEU A 42 -3.49 -1.37 19.82
CA LEU A 42 -4.68 -1.62 20.63
C LEU A 42 -4.95 -0.50 21.63
N VAL A 43 -3.90 -0.07 22.32
CA VAL A 43 -3.96 1.02 23.30
C VAL A 43 -4.38 2.29 22.58
N LEU A 44 -3.73 2.56 21.44
CA LEU A 44 -4.06 3.69 20.60
C LEU A 44 -5.50 3.64 20.06
N GLU A 45 -5.98 2.46 19.64
CA GLU A 45 -7.35 2.32 19.13
C GLU A 45 -8.38 2.58 20.23
N LYS A 46 -8.16 2.04 21.43
CA LYS A 46 -9.05 2.28 22.56
C LYS A 46 -9.12 3.77 22.90
N ASP A 47 -7.97 4.43 22.95
CA ASP A 47 -7.87 5.85 23.25
C ASP A 47 -8.52 6.71 22.14
N LEU A 48 -8.26 6.44 20.87
CA LEU A 48 -8.92 7.13 19.74
C LEU A 48 -10.43 6.92 19.73
N GLN A 49 -10.90 5.70 19.99
CA GLN A 49 -12.33 5.42 20.10
C GLN A 49 -12.96 6.14 21.29
N GLU A 50 -12.26 6.23 22.42
CA GLU A 50 -12.74 6.96 23.60
C GLU A 50 -12.82 8.46 23.33
N ARG A 51 -11.76 9.07 22.77
CA ARG A 51 -11.74 10.46 22.28
C ARG A 51 -12.92 10.71 21.34
N TYR A 52 -13.14 9.80 20.38
CA TYR A 52 -14.21 9.92 19.39
C TYR A 52 -15.63 9.80 19.99
N ARG A 53 -15.84 8.85 20.92
CA ARG A 53 -17.12 8.68 21.60
C ARG A 53 -17.46 9.88 22.48
N LYS A 54 -16.47 10.42 23.22
CA LYS A 54 -16.63 11.63 24.04
C LYS A 54 -17.04 12.84 23.20
N ASP A 55 -16.40 13.02 22.05
CA ASP A 55 -16.74 14.09 21.10
C ASP A 55 -18.18 13.96 20.59
N LYS A 56 -18.63 12.75 20.24
CA LYS A 56 -20.01 12.48 19.83
C LYS A 56 -21.05 12.64 20.94
N SER A 57 -20.77 12.18 22.17
CA SER A 57 -21.73 12.20 23.27
C SER A 57 -22.02 13.60 23.78
N ASN A 58 -21.07 14.53 23.65
CA ASN A 58 -21.20 15.88 24.18
C ASN A 58 -22.14 16.77 23.37
N GLY A 59 -22.66 16.32 22.21
CA GLY A 59 -23.58 17.09 21.36
C GLY A 59 -23.03 18.44 20.89
N SER A 60 -21.75 18.71 21.15
CA SER A 60 -21.10 20.00 21.07
C SER A 60 -20.05 19.98 19.96
N SER A 61 -20.28 20.72 18.88
CA SER A 61 -19.32 21.37 17.96
C SER A 61 -18.02 20.67 17.50
N GLY A 62 -17.75 19.40 17.80
CA GLY A 62 -16.52 18.70 17.39
C GLY A 62 -15.23 19.20 18.05
N THR A 63 -15.32 19.78 19.26
CA THR A 63 -14.21 20.51 19.89
C THR A 63 -13.26 19.65 20.72
N TYR A 64 -13.48 18.34 20.90
CA TYR A 64 -12.68 17.53 21.83
C TYR A 64 -11.91 16.37 21.18
N PHE A 65 -12.15 16.06 19.90
CA PHE A 65 -11.38 15.03 19.21
C PHE A 65 -10.03 15.57 18.69
N SER A 66 -8.98 15.40 19.48
CA SER A 66 -7.60 15.66 19.04
C SER A 66 -6.95 14.37 18.51
N PHE A 67 -6.07 14.50 17.51
CA PHE A 67 -5.22 13.42 16.99
C PHE A 67 -3.75 13.92 16.84
N PRO A 68 -3.06 14.25 17.96
CA PRO A 68 -1.71 14.85 17.98
C PRO A 68 -0.62 14.09 17.21
N GLU A 69 -0.84 12.82 16.93
CA GLU A 69 -0.05 11.91 16.11
C GLU A 69 0.19 12.51 14.72
N ILE A 70 -0.89 13.03 14.11
CA ILE A 70 -0.83 13.67 12.79
C ILE A 70 -0.01 14.95 12.87
N LYS A 71 -0.14 15.71 13.96
CA LYS A 71 0.67 16.92 14.17
C LYS A 71 2.16 16.58 14.19
N ASN A 72 2.55 15.52 14.88
CA ASN A 72 3.96 15.09 14.94
C ASN A 72 4.51 14.76 13.54
N VAL A 73 3.70 14.10 12.70
CA VAL A 73 4.06 13.80 11.30
C VAL A 73 4.16 15.08 10.47
N LEU A 74 3.18 15.99 10.58
CA LEU A 74 3.18 17.27 9.87
C LEU A 74 4.37 18.15 10.26
N ASP A 75 4.71 18.22 11.55
CA ASP A 75 5.90 18.92 12.04
C ASP A 75 7.18 18.31 11.42
N CYS A 76 7.27 16.97 11.34
CA CYS A 76 8.38 16.27 10.67
C CYS A 76 8.50 16.63 9.19
N VAL A 77 7.37 16.61 8.47
CA VAL A 77 7.34 16.96 7.04
C VAL A 77 7.75 18.42 6.83
N ALA A 78 7.29 19.34 7.68
CA ALA A 78 7.69 20.74 7.62
C ALA A 78 9.19 20.95 7.86
N ASP A 79 9.79 20.24 8.83
CA ASP A 79 11.23 20.30 9.09
C ASP A 79 12.04 19.76 7.90
N VAL A 80 11.62 18.65 7.28
CA VAL A 80 12.28 18.10 6.08
C VAL A 80 12.16 19.04 4.88
N LEU A 81 10.97 19.61 4.65
CA LEU A 81 10.78 20.61 3.60
C LEU A 81 11.64 21.86 3.82
N THR A 82 11.75 22.32 5.07
CA THR A 82 12.61 23.45 5.46
C THR A 82 14.07 23.13 5.19
N TYR A 83 14.53 21.92 5.52
CA TYR A 83 15.88 21.46 5.19
C TYR A 83 16.15 21.59 3.68
N PHE A 84 15.28 21.08 2.82
CA PHE A 84 15.47 21.16 1.36
C PHE A 84 15.47 22.61 0.84
N LYS A 85 14.55 23.43 1.33
CA LYS A 85 14.48 24.85 0.99
C LYS A 85 15.79 25.56 1.30
N ASP A 86 16.33 25.31 2.49
CA ASP A 86 17.47 26.04 3.02
C ASP A 86 18.81 25.46 2.57
N THR A 87 18.85 24.24 2.01
CA THR A 87 20.09 23.59 1.56
C THR A 87 20.17 23.44 0.04
N HIS A 88 19.19 22.78 -0.58
CA HIS A 88 19.20 22.39 -1.99
C HIS A 88 18.60 23.44 -2.93
N TYR A 89 17.63 24.21 -2.44
CA TYR A 89 16.89 25.17 -3.27
C TYR A 89 17.16 26.63 -2.91
N LYS A 90 18.29 26.96 -2.27
CA LYS A 90 18.63 28.34 -1.85
C LYS A 90 18.44 29.39 -2.93
N THR A 91 18.71 29.08 -4.19
CA THR A 91 18.62 30.02 -5.32
C THR A 91 17.45 29.74 -6.28
N ASP A 92 16.72 28.63 -6.09
CA ASP A 92 15.57 28.29 -6.91
C ASP A 92 14.29 28.87 -6.32
N ASN A 93 13.94 30.08 -6.75
CA ASN A 93 12.76 30.79 -6.25
C ASN A 93 11.45 30.02 -6.48
N ARG A 94 11.34 29.21 -7.53
CA ARG A 94 10.12 28.46 -7.85
C ARG A 94 9.92 27.33 -6.86
N MET A 95 10.96 26.52 -6.62
CA MET A 95 10.89 25.42 -5.65
C MET A 95 10.76 25.96 -4.23
N ARG A 96 11.49 27.02 -3.87
CA ARG A 96 11.33 27.68 -2.56
C ARG A 96 9.90 28.14 -2.32
N TRP A 97 9.31 28.85 -3.30
CA TRP A 97 7.93 29.32 -3.18
C TRP A 97 6.95 28.16 -2.99
N LYS A 98 7.08 27.08 -3.77
CA LYS A 98 6.24 25.89 -3.62
C LYS A 98 6.40 25.25 -2.23
N ILE A 99 7.63 25.12 -1.74
CA ILE A 99 7.92 24.59 -0.41
C ILE A 99 7.32 25.48 0.69
N ASP A 100 7.50 26.80 0.60
CA ASP A 100 6.95 27.75 1.58
C ASP A 100 5.41 27.73 1.59
N GLN A 101 4.77 27.63 0.43
CA GLN A 101 3.32 27.46 0.34
C GLN A 101 2.87 26.17 1.05
N THR A 102 3.54 25.05 0.78
CA THR A 102 3.24 23.77 1.44
C THR A 102 3.45 23.86 2.96
N ILE A 103 4.55 24.45 3.44
CA ILE A 103 4.80 24.66 4.87
C ILE A 103 3.71 25.55 5.50
N ASN A 104 3.25 26.60 4.82
CA ASN A 104 2.17 27.44 5.33
C ASN A 104 0.84 26.70 5.40
N THR A 105 0.52 25.86 4.41
CA THR A 105 -0.65 24.97 4.47
C THR A 105 -0.53 23.99 5.64
N ILE A 106 0.66 23.41 5.88
CA ILE A 106 0.93 22.58 7.06
C ILE A 106 0.68 23.36 8.34
N LYS A 107 1.22 24.58 8.48
CA LYS A 107 0.99 25.43 9.65
C LYS A 107 -0.50 25.70 9.87
N ASN A 108 -1.26 25.98 8.82
CA ASN A 108 -2.71 26.20 8.93
C ASN A 108 -3.47 24.93 9.34
N ALA A 109 -2.94 23.75 9.02
CA ALA A 109 -3.51 22.46 9.45
C ALA A 109 -2.99 21.97 10.82
N SER A 110 -1.82 22.43 11.24
CA SER A 110 -1.13 22.02 12.48
C SER A 110 -1.31 23.02 13.62
N GLN A 111 -1.82 24.21 13.32
CA GLN A 111 -2.41 25.08 14.32
C GLN A 111 -3.39 24.22 15.15
N GLU A 112 -3.33 24.41 16.45
CA GLU A 112 -4.24 23.91 17.47
C GLU A 112 -5.75 24.22 17.21
N THR A 113 -6.08 24.76 16.03
CA THR A 113 -7.39 25.12 15.50
C THR A 113 -8.32 23.94 15.19
N VAL A 114 -7.94 22.70 15.48
CA VAL A 114 -8.89 21.59 15.38
C VAL A 114 -9.67 21.39 16.69
N CYS A 115 -9.18 21.84 17.86
CA CYS A 115 -9.90 21.60 19.13
C CYS A 115 -9.65 22.60 20.28
N THR A 116 -8.65 23.47 20.25
CA THR A 116 -8.43 24.37 21.40
C THR A 116 -8.74 25.80 21.00
N ASP A 117 -9.80 26.30 21.61
CA ASP A 117 -10.19 27.70 21.74
C ASP A 117 -9.90 28.56 20.51
N ILE A 118 -10.89 28.67 19.61
CA ILE A 118 -11.02 29.95 18.89
C ILE A 118 -11.04 31.00 20.00
N MET A 119 -9.92 31.70 20.17
CA MET A 119 -9.90 32.90 20.99
C MET A 119 -10.83 33.87 20.28
N ALA A 120 -12.07 33.90 20.73
CA ALA A 120 -12.99 34.97 20.42
C ALA A 120 -12.36 36.21 21.03
N ASP A 121 -11.59 36.93 20.21
CA ASP A 121 -11.04 38.19 20.63
C ASP A 121 -12.23 39.07 21.03
N ARG A 122 -12.16 39.63 22.24
CA ARG A 122 -13.21 40.57 22.67
C ARG A 122 -13.11 41.74 21.70
N CYS A 123 -14.26 42.32 21.32
CA CYS A 123 -14.21 43.59 20.61
C CYS A 123 -13.24 44.51 21.35
N PRO A 124 -12.32 45.19 20.65
CA PRO A 124 -11.54 46.22 21.29
C PRO A 124 -12.50 47.18 22.02
N PRO A 125 -12.12 47.71 23.20
CA PRO A 125 -12.94 48.71 23.89
C PRO A 125 -13.39 49.83 22.92
N GLU A 126 -14.53 50.47 23.17
CA GLU A 126 -15.12 51.52 22.28
C GLU A 126 -14.10 52.62 21.90
N ASP A 127 -13.04 52.75 22.69
CA ASP A 127 -12.03 53.79 22.65
C ASP A 127 -10.86 53.46 21.71
N THR A 128 -10.70 52.20 21.28
CA THR A 128 -9.49 51.76 20.55
C THR A 128 -9.52 52.10 19.05
N ILE A 129 -10.71 52.30 18.46
CA ILE A 129 -10.86 52.66 17.03
C ILE A 129 -11.47 54.07 16.85
N SER A 130 -12.21 54.58 17.84
CA SER A 130 -12.87 55.89 17.75
C SER A 130 -11.90 57.09 17.74
N THR A 131 -10.60 56.85 17.95
CA THR A 131 -9.54 57.87 17.86
C THR A 131 -8.80 57.90 16.52
N VAL A 132 -8.95 56.90 15.65
CA VAL A 132 -8.31 56.89 14.32
C VAL A 132 -9.18 57.66 13.33
N ARG A 133 -8.97 58.98 13.28
CA ARG A 133 -9.72 59.88 12.38
C ARG A 133 -9.11 59.98 10.98
N SER A 134 -7.91 59.41 10.76
CA SER A 134 -7.16 59.52 9.52
C SER A 134 -6.28 58.30 9.25
N ALA A 135 -6.24 57.83 8.00
CA ALA A 135 -5.33 56.78 7.53
C ALA A 135 -3.82 57.14 7.67
N SER A 136 -3.50 58.39 8.06
CA SER A 136 -2.14 58.86 8.29
C SER A 136 -1.60 58.61 9.70
N ASP A 137 -2.39 58.07 10.64
CA ASP A 137 -1.92 57.71 11.98
C ASP A 137 -1.04 56.44 11.90
N LYS A 138 0.22 56.66 11.53
CA LYS A 138 1.26 55.65 11.27
C LYS A 138 1.61 54.75 12.47
N GLY A 139 1.04 55.00 13.65
CA GLY A 139 1.32 54.23 14.87
C GLY A 139 0.58 52.90 14.98
N PHE A 140 -0.56 52.72 14.30
CA PHE A 140 -1.45 51.58 14.54
C PHE A 140 -1.47 50.53 13.43
N PHE A 141 -0.99 50.84 12.21
CA PHE A 141 -0.88 49.86 11.14
C PHE A 141 0.41 49.04 11.24
N ASN A 142 0.73 48.51 12.42
CA ASN A 142 1.66 47.40 12.52
C ASN A 142 0.87 46.08 12.39
N VAL A 143 0.11 45.94 11.30
CA VAL A 143 -0.77 44.79 10.96
C VAL A 143 0.04 43.54 10.59
N LYS A 144 1.31 43.45 11.04
CA LYS A 144 2.13 42.25 10.86
C LYS A 144 1.93 41.23 11.98
N SER A 145 1.24 41.57 13.07
CA SER A 145 1.07 40.64 14.21
C SER A 145 -0.35 40.09 14.40
N GLU A 146 -1.41 40.70 13.86
CA GLU A 146 -2.78 40.34 14.24
C GLU A 146 -3.75 40.32 13.04
N ASN A 147 -4.22 39.12 12.68
CA ASN A 147 -5.23 38.87 11.66
C ASN A 147 -6.64 39.21 12.20
N VAL A 148 -7.03 40.48 12.25
CA VAL A 148 -8.37 40.87 12.75
C VAL A 148 -9.15 41.66 11.69
N ILE A 149 -10.30 41.14 11.29
CA ILE A 149 -11.32 41.85 10.49
C ILE A 149 -12.36 42.41 11.47
N PHE A 150 -12.50 43.74 11.53
CA PHE A 150 -13.45 44.41 12.42
C PHE A 150 -14.82 44.60 11.74
N ARG A 151 -15.91 44.22 12.42
CA ARG A 151 -17.28 44.62 12.07
C ARG A 151 -17.92 45.36 13.25
N HIS A 152 -18.53 46.51 12.97
CA HIS A 152 -19.29 47.28 13.95
C HIS A 152 -20.67 46.65 14.21
N GLY A 153 -20.99 46.43 15.49
CA GLY A 153 -22.33 46.11 15.98
C GLY A 153 -22.38 46.19 17.52
N LYS A 154 -23.44 46.78 18.08
CA LYS A 154 -23.63 46.98 19.54
C LYS A 154 -24.22 45.77 20.27
N GLU A 155 -24.64 44.75 19.54
CA GLU A 155 -25.19 43.51 20.10
C GLU A 155 -24.38 42.33 19.58
N TYR A 156 -23.84 41.55 20.52
CA TYR A 156 -23.29 40.24 20.19
C TYR A 156 -24.43 39.37 19.69
N SER A 157 -24.39 38.98 18.43
CA SER A 157 -24.96 37.71 18.04
C SER A 157 -24.25 36.64 18.88
N GLY A 158 -24.92 36.05 19.87
CA GLY A 158 -24.42 34.86 20.58
C GLY A 158 -24.17 33.67 19.64
N TYR A 159 -24.57 33.80 18.38
CA TYR A 159 -24.23 32.89 17.30
C TYR A 159 -22.88 33.30 16.71
N ASN A 160 -21.87 32.46 16.90
CA ASN A 160 -20.68 32.47 16.06
C ASN A 160 -21.14 32.28 14.61
N VAL A 161 -21.12 33.35 13.80
CA VAL A 161 -21.52 33.31 12.39
C VAL A 161 -20.50 32.60 11.51
N TYR A 162 -19.32 32.29 12.05
CA TYR A 162 -18.29 31.50 11.38
C TYR A 162 -18.33 30.08 11.92
N GLU A 163 -19.06 29.22 11.24
CA GLU A 163 -18.92 27.78 11.44
C GLU A 163 -17.55 27.36 10.88
N THR A 164 -16.76 26.66 11.68
CA THR A 164 -15.60 25.97 11.13
C THR A 164 -16.11 24.84 10.23
N PRO A 165 -15.44 24.55 9.11
CA PRO A 165 -15.89 23.52 8.16
C PRO A 165 -15.89 22.10 8.75
N TYR A 166 -15.52 21.94 10.02
CA TYR A 166 -15.45 20.68 10.76
C TYR A 166 -16.76 20.31 11.45
N LYS A 167 -17.68 21.27 11.64
CA LYS A 167 -19.00 20.99 12.23
C LYS A 167 -19.80 20.10 11.27
N GLY A 168 -19.96 18.83 11.63
CA GLY A 168 -20.66 17.82 10.82
C GLY A 168 -19.76 16.89 10.02
N ASN A 169 -18.45 17.13 9.96
CA ASN A 169 -17.51 16.17 9.37
C ASN A 169 -17.32 14.98 10.31
N GLN A 170 -17.32 13.78 9.74
CA GLN A 170 -17.22 12.55 10.52
C GLN A 170 -15.87 12.39 11.23
N TYR A 171 -14.80 12.98 10.68
CA TYR A 171 -13.45 12.98 11.24
C TYR A 171 -12.84 14.39 11.24
N PRO A 172 -12.64 15.02 12.42
CA PRO A 172 -12.06 16.36 12.54
C PRO A 172 -10.63 16.50 11.96
N TYR A 173 -9.89 15.40 11.87
CA TYR A 173 -8.52 15.38 11.32
C TYR A 173 -8.42 15.22 9.80
N SER A 174 -9.56 15.10 9.09
CA SER A 174 -9.60 14.86 7.64
C SER A 174 -8.83 15.91 6.83
N TYR A 175 -8.95 17.20 7.21
CA TYR A 175 -8.19 18.29 6.58
C TYR A 175 -6.67 18.10 6.75
N CYS A 176 -6.20 17.66 7.92
CA CYS A 176 -4.79 17.41 8.15
C CYS A 176 -4.24 16.31 7.22
N ILE A 177 -5.01 15.25 6.95
CA ILE A 177 -4.62 14.21 5.99
C ILE A 177 -4.56 14.76 4.56
N ARG A 178 -5.54 15.58 4.15
CA ARG A 178 -5.53 16.22 2.82
C ARG A 178 -4.29 17.10 2.64
N VAL A 179 -3.92 17.86 3.68
CA VAL A 179 -2.70 18.67 3.67
C VAL A 179 -1.43 17.82 3.65
N LEU A 180 -1.40 16.71 4.40
CA LEU A 180 -0.29 15.77 4.36
C LEU A 180 -0.06 15.20 2.96
N VAL A 181 -1.12 14.76 2.27
CA VAL A 181 -1.05 14.25 0.89
C VAL A 181 -0.47 15.28 -0.08
N GLN A 182 -0.88 16.54 0.04
CA GLN A 182 -0.31 17.64 -0.75
C GLN A 182 1.17 17.87 -0.44
N ALA A 183 1.56 17.72 0.83
CA ALA A 183 2.95 17.85 1.25
C ALA A 183 3.82 16.71 0.72
N LEU A 184 3.35 15.46 0.76
CA LEU A 184 4.02 14.31 0.15
C LEU A 184 4.22 14.50 -1.36
N SER A 185 3.22 15.05 -2.05
CA SER A 185 3.35 15.40 -3.47
C SER A 185 4.45 16.43 -3.72
N THR A 186 4.73 17.32 -2.76
CA THR A 186 5.86 18.26 -2.85
C THR A 186 7.20 17.56 -2.62
N ILE A 187 7.26 16.57 -1.71
CA ILE A 187 8.46 15.74 -1.50
C ILE A 187 8.75 14.91 -2.76
N ASP A 188 7.74 14.34 -3.41
CA ASP A 188 7.90 13.62 -4.69
C ASP A 188 8.56 14.50 -5.76
N LEU A 189 8.10 15.75 -5.90
CA LEU A 189 8.71 16.70 -6.85
C LEU A 189 10.19 16.94 -6.53
N ILE A 190 10.54 17.05 -5.24
CA ILE A 190 11.93 17.19 -4.80
C ILE A 190 12.74 15.93 -5.17
N ASN A 191 12.23 14.74 -4.86
CA ASN A 191 12.92 13.48 -5.13
C ASN A 191 13.12 13.25 -6.63
N ILE A 192 12.09 13.49 -7.46
CA ILE A 192 12.18 13.37 -8.92
C ILE A 192 13.19 14.36 -9.48
N GLU A 193 13.21 15.60 -9.00
CA GLU A 193 14.17 16.62 -9.43
C GLU A 193 15.62 16.24 -9.06
N LEU A 194 15.86 15.81 -7.82
CA LEU A 194 17.18 15.39 -7.35
C LEU A 194 17.67 14.14 -8.09
N LYS A 195 16.79 13.14 -8.27
CA LYS A 195 17.11 11.94 -9.03
C LYS A 195 17.33 12.27 -10.51
N SER A 196 16.58 13.21 -11.08
CA SER A 196 16.79 13.65 -12.47
C SER A 196 18.16 14.27 -12.71
N LYS A 197 18.66 15.02 -11.72
CA LYS A 197 20.02 15.58 -11.75
C LYS A 197 21.10 14.51 -11.66
N LYS A 198 20.84 13.42 -10.94
CA LYS A 198 21.78 12.33 -10.68
C LYS A 198 21.82 11.30 -11.81
N ASP A 199 20.65 10.84 -12.23
CA ASP A 199 20.47 9.64 -13.06
C ASP A 199 19.96 9.95 -14.49
N GLY A 200 19.72 11.22 -14.81
CA GLY A 200 19.10 11.67 -16.08
C GLY A 200 17.59 11.85 -15.96
N ASP A 201 16.92 12.27 -17.04
CA ASP A 201 15.50 12.65 -17.00
C ASP A 201 14.58 11.53 -16.47
N MET A 202 14.08 11.70 -15.24
CA MET A 202 13.17 10.75 -14.59
C MET A 202 11.69 11.03 -14.90
N TRP A 203 11.34 12.20 -15.45
CA TRP A 203 9.94 12.63 -15.61
C TRP A 203 9.14 11.75 -16.57
N GLY A 204 9.80 11.06 -17.50
CA GLY A 204 9.19 10.09 -18.42
C GLY A 204 9.17 8.64 -17.94
N THR A 205 9.65 8.36 -16.73
CA THR A 205 9.82 6.98 -16.22
C THR A 205 8.63 6.55 -15.35
N GLN A 206 8.53 5.24 -15.08
CA GLN A 206 7.52 4.70 -14.15
C GLN A 206 7.66 5.26 -12.74
N TYR A 207 8.87 5.64 -12.32
CA TYR A 207 9.12 6.25 -11.01
C TYR A 207 8.36 7.57 -10.82
N ALA A 208 8.31 8.42 -11.85
CA ALA A 208 7.58 9.68 -11.81
C ALA A 208 6.07 9.51 -12.07
N SER A 209 5.61 8.30 -12.37
CA SER A 209 4.19 8.02 -12.62
C SER A 209 3.39 8.09 -11.33
N ALA A 210 2.32 8.86 -11.33
CA ALA A 210 1.43 9.04 -10.18
C ALA A 210 0.40 7.90 -10.07
N TYR A 211 0.79 6.66 -10.41
CA TYR A 211 -0.08 5.50 -10.66
C TYR A 211 -1.13 5.27 -9.57
N PHE A 212 -0.71 5.22 -8.30
CA PHE A 212 -1.62 4.96 -7.19
C PHE A 212 -2.51 6.18 -6.91
N SER A 213 -1.92 7.38 -6.89
CA SER A 213 -2.67 8.60 -6.61
C SER A 213 -3.78 8.85 -7.64
N GLU A 214 -3.50 8.64 -8.93
CA GLU A 214 -4.47 8.87 -10.00
C GLU A 214 -5.66 7.91 -9.96
N ARG A 215 -5.43 6.69 -9.48
CA ARG A 215 -6.47 5.66 -9.38
C ARG A 215 -7.26 5.76 -8.08
N TYR A 216 -6.63 6.11 -6.97
CA TYR A 216 -7.22 5.96 -5.65
C TYR A 216 -7.53 7.27 -4.93
N HIS A 217 -7.28 8.44 -5.54
CA HIS A 217 -7.54 9.73 -4.89
C HIS A 217 -8.95 9.86 -4.31
N TYR A 218 -9.97 9.47 -5.08
CA TYR A 218 -11.37 9.59 -4.66
C TYR A 218 -11.73 8.67 -3.48
N TYR A 219 -10.90 7.66 -3.19
CA TYR A 219 -11.10 6.81 -2.02
C TYR A 219 -10.57 7.43 -0.73
N LEU A 220 -9.72 8.45 -0.81
CA LEU A 220 -9.33 9.23 0.37
C LEU A 220 -10.57 9.87 1.00
N ASP A 221 -11.36 10.60 0.22
CA ASP A 221 -12.58 11.24 0.71
C ASP A 221 -13.65 10.20 1.11
N TYR A 222 -13.74 9.06 0.41
CA TYR A 222 -14.57 7.95 0.89
C TYR A 222 -14.17 7.49 2.30
N LEU A 223 -12.88 7.30 2.57
CA LEU A 223 -12.40 6.89 3.89
C LEU A 223 -12.61 7.98 4.95
N LEU A 224 -12.41 9.25 4.59
CA LEU A 224 -12.53 10.38 5.50
C LEU A 224 -13.98 10.83 5.77
N ASP A 225 -14.91 10.53 4.87
CA ASP A 225 -16.28 11.07 4.97
C ASP A 225 -17.35 9.97 5.08
N ASN A 226 -17.06 8.73 4.64
CA ASN A 226 -18.06 7.67 4.50
C ASN A 226 -17.70 6.33 5.15
N ALA A 227 -16.52 6.20 5.76
CA ALA A 227 -16.08 4.98 6.43
C ALA A 227 -16.13 5.13 7.96
N PRO A 228 -17.31 5.01 8.61
CA PRO A 228 -17.41 5.05 10.07
C PRO A 228 -16.52 4.00 10.71
N ASN A 229 -15.77 4.42 11.72
CA ASN A 229 -14.90 3.59 12.54
C ASN A 229 -13.64 3.07 11.83
N VAL A 230 -13.08 3.85 10.90
CA VAL A 230 -11.73 3.61 10.35
C VAL A 230 -10.89 4.85 10.64
N PHE A 231 -9.75 4.65 11.29
CA PHE A 231 -8.81 5.74 11.56
C PHE A 231 -7.59 5.58 10.67
N LEU A 232 -7.31 6.57 9.82
CA LEU A 232 -6.07 6.61 9.07
C LEU A 232 -4.99 7.18 9.98
N LEU A 233 -3.93 6.41 10.21
CA LEU A 233 -2.82 6.82 11.07
C LEU A 233 -1.55 6.99 10.22
N PRO A 234 -1.22 8.23 9.82
CA PRO A 234 0.11 8.53 9.31
C PRO A 234 1.18 8.15 10.34
N ILE A 235 2.20 7.40 9.93
CA ILE A 235 3.24 6.91 10.83
C ILE A 235 4.63 7.06 10.20
N LEU A 236 5.60 7.55 11.00
CA LEU A 236 7.00 7.71 10.57
C LEU A 236 7.84 6.43 10.76
N GLN A 237 7.33 5.52 11.58
CA GLN A 237 8.01 4.25 11.90
C GLN A 237 7.74 3.21 10.82
N ASN A 238 8.77 2.44 10.48
CA ASN A 238 8.61 1.28 9.61
C ASN A 238 7.75 0.22 10.31
N ILE A 239 6.61 -0.11 9.71
CA ILE A 239 5.75 -1.20 10.17
C ILE A 239 6.08 -2.45 9.37
N GLY A 240 6.55 -3.50 10.06
CA GLY A 240 6.80 -4.79 9.43
C GLY A 240 5.53 -5.60 9.19
N ALA A 241 5.60 -6.56 8.26
CA ALA A 241 4.50 -7.47 7.91
C ALA A 241 3.86 -8.14 9.14
N THR A 242 4.65 -8.61 10.10
CA THR A 242 4.12 -9.25 11.33
C THR A 242 3.22 -8.29 12.13
N THR A 243 3.58 -7.01 12.20
CA THR A 243 2.78 -5.99 12.89
C THR A 243 1.48 -5.70 12.14
N LEU A 244 1.53 -5.63 10.80
CA LEU A 244 0.33 -5.47 9.96
C LEU A 244 -0.65 -6.64 10.16
N ILE A 245 -0.14 -7.88 10.19
CA ILE A 245 -0.94 -9.07 10.45
C ILE A 245 -1.56 -9.03 11.86
N ARG A 246 -0.74 -8.75 12.89
CA ARG A 246 -1.21 -8.69 14.29
C ARG A 246 -2.28 -7.63 14.50
N HIS A 247 -2.23 -6.52 13.78
CA HIS A 247 -3.19 -5.44 13.95
C HIS A 247 -4.33 -5.46 12.93
N ARG A 248 -4.49 -6.56 12.18
CA ARG A 248 -5.58 -6.69 11.20
C ARG A 248 -6.98 -6.62 11.80
N TYR A 249 -7.11 -6.91 13.10
CA TYR A 249 -8.35 -6.73 13.86
C TYR A 249 -8.58 -5.28 14.34
N SER A 250 -7.65 -4.35 14.08
CA SER A 250 -7.80 -2.96 14.47
C SER A 250 -8.58 -2.16 13.44
N ARG A 251 -9.26 -1.12 13.93
CA ARG A 251 -9.86 -0.06 13.10
C ARG A 251 -8.86 0.99 12.64
N ILE A 252 -7.68 1.02 13.25
CA ILE A 252 -6.61 1.89 12.80
C ILE A 252 -5.93 1.24 11.59
N GLN A 253 -5.87 2.00 10.51
CA GLN A 253 -5.14 1.63 9.30
C GLN A 253 -3.90 2.53 9.22
N PRO A 254 -2.71 1.98 9.46
CA PRO A 254 -1.50 2.76 9.34
C PRO A 254 -1.23 3.11 7.88
N CYS A 255 -0.74 4.32 7.65
CA CYS A 255 -0.25 4.76 6.35
C CYS A 255 1.18 5.27 6.57
N GLY A 256 2.17 4.54 6.04
CA GLY A 256 3.56 4.88 6.24
C GLY A 256 3.96 6.17 5.54
N ILE A 257 4.76 6.97 6.24
CA ILE A 257 5.29 8.24 5.75
C ILE A 257 6.78 8.09 5.55
N ILE A 258 7.16 7.88 4.30
CA ILE A 258 8.55 7.83 3.86
C ILE A 258 8.93 9.17 3.24
N PHE A 259 10.24 9.44 3.15
CA PHE A 259 10.76 10.65 2.55
C PHE A 259 11.60 10.38 1.31
N ASP A 260 12.20 9.20 1.19
CA ASP A 260 12.88 8.72 -0.02
C ASP A 260 12.00 7.65 -0.71
N GLU A 261 12.54 6.92 -1.67
CA GLU A 261 11.84 5.78 -2.29
C GLU A 261 11.81 4.51 -1.43
N ALA A 262 10.79 3.69 -1.66
CA ALA A 262 10.67 2.35 -1.07
C ALA A 262 10.37 1.32 -2.18
N PHE A 263 11.07 0.18 -2.14
CA PHE A 263 10.78 -0.94 -3.03
C PHE A 263 9.66 -1.81 -2.45
N VAL A 264 8.48 -1.79 -3.08
CA VAL A 264 7.24 -2.44 -2.60
C VAL A 264 6.46 -2.94 -3.80
N ASP A 265 5.88 -4.14 -3.72
CA ASP A 265 5.10 -4.77 -4.80
C ASP A 265 5.81 -4.85 -6.16
N GLU A 266 7.09 -5.20 -6.13
CA GLU A 266 7.98 -5.34 -7.28
C GLU A 266 8.35 -4.01 -7.98
N ASP A 267 8.00 -2.86 -7.38
CA ASP A 267 8.27 -1.53 -7.94
C ASP A 267 8.89 -0.56 -6.93
N LEU A 268 9.65 0.43 -7.44
CA LEU A 268 10.16 1.54 -6.64
C LEU A 268 9.09 2.62 -6.55
N GLN A 269 8.59 2.85 -5.34
CA GLN A 269 7.53 3.81 -5.08
C GLN A 269 8.10 5.09 -4.46
N THR A 270 7.61 6.23 -4.96
CA THR A 270 7.85 7.55 -4.37
C THR A 270 7.08 7.70 -3.04
N PRO A 271 7.43 8.67 -2.18
CA PRO A 271 6.69 8.97 -0.96
C PRO A 271 5.17 9.08 -1.12
N SER A 272 4.69 9.79 -2.14
CA SER A 272 3.26 9.90 -2.40
C SER A 272 2.68 8.55 -2.82
N ASN A 273 3.30 7.86 -3.79
CA ASN A 273 2.79 6.57 -4.27
C ASN A 273 2.71 5.53 -3.15
N PHE A 274 3.71 5.48 -2.27
CA PHE A 274 3.71 4.58 -1.11
C PHE A 274 2.56 4.88 -0.14
N PHE A 275 2.28 6.16 0.14
CA PHE A 275 1.11 6.54 0.94
C PHE A 275 -0.21 6.11 0.29
N TRP A 276 -0.35 6.30 -1.02
CA TRP A 276 -1.55 5.90 -1.77
C TRP A 276 -1.71 4.38 -1.87
N HIS A 277 -0.61 3.64 -1.92
CA HIS A 277 -0.58 2.18 -1.78
C HIS A 277 -1.19 1.76 -0.44
N ASP A 278 -0.71 2.30 0.67
CA ASP A 278 -1.22 1.98 2.01
C ASP A 278 -2.69 2.41 2.18
N LEU A 279 -3.07 3.57 1.62
CA LEU A 279 -4.46 4.02 1.60
C LEU A 279 -5.38 3.03 0.87
N ASN A 280 -4.92 2.47 -0.25
CA ASN A 280 -5.69 1.47 -0.98
C ASN A 280 -5.85 0.18 -0.16
N HIS A 281 -4.81 -0.25 0.57
CA HIS A 281 -4.94 -1.35 1.53
C HIS A 281 -5.96 -1.03 2.64
N ALA A 282 -5.87 0.15 3.26
CA ALA A 282 -6.82 0.62 4.28
C ALA A 282 -8.28 0.55 3.77
N ARG A 283 -8.50 1.00 2.54
CA ARG A 283 -9.80 0.92 1.86
C ARG A 283 -10.26 -0.52 1.68
N ARG A 284 -9.44 -1.38 1.08
CA ARG A 284 -9.80 -2.77 0.76
C ARG A 284 -10.11 -3.54 2.04
N ILE A 285 -9.29 -3.36 3.08
CA ILE A 285 -9.50 -3.93 4.40
C ILE A 285 -10.88 -3.54 4.96
N TYR A 286 -11.22 -2.25 4.93
CA TYR A 286 -12.51 -1.79 5.41
C TYR A 286 -13.67 -2.36 4.58
N GLN A 287 -13.58 -2.29 3.26
CA GLN A 287 -14.65 -2.76 2.36
C GLN A 287 -14.87 -4.27 2.48
N ASN A 288 -13.81 -5.07 2.58
CA ASN A 288 -13.92 -6.52 2.79
C ASN A 288 -14.49 -6.85 4.16
N ASN A 289 -14.12 -6.13 5.23
CA ASN A 289 -14.74 -6.31 6.54
C ASN A 289 -16.24 -6.00 6.51
N ILE A 290 -16.64 -4.91 5.82
CA ILE A 290 -18.04 -4.54 5.65
C ILE A 290 -18.78 -5.61 4.84
N TRP A 291 -18.22 -6.07 3.72
CA TRP A 291 -18.80 -7.11 2.89
C TRP A 291 -18.98 -8.40 3.67
N TYR A 292 -17.96 -8.85 4.40
CA TYR A 292 -18.01 -10.03 5.27
C TYR A 292 -19.09 -9.88 6.35
N SER A 293 -19.23 -8.70 6.95
CA SER A 293 -20.26 -8.42 7.98
C SER A 293 -21.69 -8.40 7.45
N LYS A 294 -21.88 -8.17 6.12
CA LYS A 294 -23.18 -7.92 5.49
C LYS A 294 -23.75 -9.12 4.72
N GLN A 295 -23.08 -10.27 4.65
CA GLN A 295 -23.52 -11.37 3.78
C GLN A 295 -24.73 -12.16 4.32
N PRO A 296 -25.91 -12.01 3.68
CA PRO A 296 -26.64 -13.22 3.26
C PRO A 296 -27.28 -13.19 1.87
N GLU A 297 -27.41 -12.03 1.22
CA GLU A 297 -28.25 -11.92 0.01
C GLU A 297 -27.59 -12.38 -1.31
N GLN A 298 -26.27 -12.53 -1.36
CA GLN A 298 -25.54 -12.91 -2.58
C GLN A 298 -25.11 -14.38 -2.63
N ARG A 299 -25.50 -15.21 -1.65
CA ARG A 299 -25.21 -16.65 -1.70
C ARG A 299 -26.33 -17.34 -2.49
N GLU A 300 -25.95 -17.95 -3.61
CA GLU A 300 -26.87 -18.63 -4.53
C GLU A 300 -27.69 -19.73 -3.84
N GLN A 301 -27.18 -20.31 -2.75
CA GLN A 301 -27.86 -21.37 -2.01
C GLN A 301 -28.59 -20.87 -0.76
N PRO A 302 -29.93 -21.07 -0.64
CA PRO A 302 -30.75 -20.65 0.50
C PRO A 302 -30.29 -21.16 1.87
N GLU A 303 -29.74 -22.38 1.91
CA GLU A 303 -29.29 -23.04 3.15
C GLU A 303 -28.04 -22.37 3.77
N GLN A 304 -27.29 -21.59 2.98
CA GLN A 304 -26.12 -20.83 3.43
C GLN A 304 -26.45 -19.37 3.80
N ARG A 305 -27.71 -18.94 3.62
CA ARG A 305 -28.15 -17.55 3.87
C ARG A 305 -28.44 -17.25 5.34
N GLU A 306 -28.65 -18.27 6.17
CA GLU A 306 -28.97 -18.05 7.59
C GLU A 306 -27.74 -17.97 8.51
N GLN A 307 -26.55 -18.41 8.07
CA GLN A 307 -25.49 -18.70 9.03
C GLN A 307 -24.62 -17.53 9.50
N HIS A 308 -24.35 -16.47 8.74
CA HIS A 308 -23.33 -15.49 9.16
C HIS A 308 -23.63 -14.01 8.89
N LYS A 309 -24.68 -13.46 9.51
CA LYS A 309 -24.70 -12.02 9.85
C LYS A 309 -23.87 -11.80 11.12
N ILE A 310 -22.57 -11.53 10.97
CA ILE A 310 -21.73 -11.10 12.10
C ILE A 310 -21.66 -9.57 12.05
N PRO A 311 -22.27 -8.83 13.01
CA PRO A 311 -22.11 -7.39 13.08
C PRO A 311 -20.64 -6.98 13.07
N LEU A 312 -20.30 -5.85 12.44
CA LEU A 312 -18.91 -5.43 12.27
C LEU A 312 -18.09 -5.43 13.58
N ASP A 313 -18.68 -4.95 14.69
CA ASP A 313 -18.06 -4.96 16.02
C ASP A 313 -17.74 -6.39 16.52
N LYS A 314 -18.67 -7.33 16.25
CA LYS A 314 -18.48 -8.75 16.57
C LYS A 314 -17.41 -9.37 15.66
N LEU A 315 -17.34 -8.96 14.39
CA LEU A 315 -16.30 -9.41 13.46
C LEU A 315 -14.90 -8.98 13.96
N TYR A 316 -14.73 -7.73 14.39
CA TYR A 316 -13.47 -7.26 14.99
C TYR A 316 -13.10 -8.05 16.26
N SER A 317 -14.08 -8.46 17.06
CA SER A 317 -13.87 -9.30 18.24
C SER A 317 -13.43 -10.72 17.88
N VAL A 318 -14.03 -11.31 16.83
CA VAL A 318 -13.62 -12.61 16.28
C VAL A 318 -12.20 -12.53 15.73
N MET A 319 -11.89 -11.52 14.92
CA MET A 319 -10.54 -11.34 14.37
C MET A 319 -9.49 -11.20 15.48
N ARG A 320 -9.80 -10.48 16.56
CA ARG A 320 -8.89 -10.34 17.72
C ARG A 320 -8.60 -11.68 18.39
N LYS A 321 -9.64 -12.50 18.59
CA LYS A 321 -9.50 -13.85 19.14
C LYS A 321 -8.61 -14.70 18.22
N ASP A 322 -8.93 -14.72 16.93
CA ASP A 322 -8.22 -15.55 15.96
C ASP A 322 -6.76 -15.10 15.79
N VAL A 323 -6.47 -13.79 15.78
CA VAL A 323 -5.10 -13.27 15.80
C VAL A 323 -4.34 -13.77 17.04
N SER A 324 -4.96 -13.67 18.22
CA SER A 324 -4.32 -14.09 19.47
C SER A 324 -4.02 -15.59 19.50
N GLU A 325 -4.81 -16.40 18.80
CA GLU A 325 -4.63 -17.84 18.69
C GLU A 325 -3.60 -18.25 17.62
N LEU A 326 -3.59 -17.57 16.47
CA LEU A 326 -2.80 -17.96 15.30
C LEU A 326 -1.42 -17.28 15.24
N MET A 327 -1.29 -16.02 15.67
CA MET A 327 -0.02 -15.28 15.56
C MET A 327 1.13 -15.74 16.47
N PRO A 328 0.90 -16.39 17.62
CA PRO A 328 1.96 -17.08 18.36
C PRO A 328 2.44 -18.34 17.62
N ILE A 329 2.86 -18.22 16.36
CA ILE A 329 3.17 -19.33 15.44
C ILE A 329 4.12 -20.35 16.07
N LYS A 330 5.22 -19.87 16.67
CA LYS A 330 6.17 -20.72 17.41
C LYS A 330 5.55 -21.50 18.56
N GLY A 331 4.52 -20.96 19.20
CA GLY A 331 3.86 -21.56 20.36
C GLY A 331 3.00 -22.78 20.02
N TRP A 332 2.65 -22.98 18.74
CA TRP A 332 1.87 -24.14 18.30
C TRP A 332 2.57 -25.01 17.25
N LEU A 333 3.75 -24.62 16.77
CA LEU A 333 4.59 -25.49 15.94
C LEU A 333 5.39 -26.47 16.79
N SER A 334 5.50 -27.72 16.32
CA SER A 334 6.45 -28.68 16.88
C SER A 334 7.90 -28.27 16.56
N PRO A 335 8.90 -28.73 17.35
CA PRO A 335 10.30 -28.39 17.14
C PRO A 335 10.80 -28.65 15.71
N GLU A 336 10.42 -29.78 15.09
CA GLU A 336 10.81 -30.11 13.72
C GLU A 336 10.20 -29.20 12.65
N ASN A 337 9.07 -28.55 12.97
CA ASN A 337 8.32 -27.68 12.06
C ASN A 337 8.64 -26.18 12.25
N MET A 338 9.48 -25.81 13.22
CA MET A 338 9.87 -24.43 13.49
C MET A 338 10.43 -23.69 12.27
N LYS A 339 11.09 -24.42 11.35
CA LYS A 339 11.61 -23.88 10.09
C LYS A 339 10.52 -23.27 9.19
N TYR A 340 9.26 -23.67 9.33
CA TYR A 340 8.15 -23.20 8.50
C TYR A 340 7.48 -21.91 8.99
N GLU A 341 7.91 -21.35 10.14
CA GLU A 341 7.33 -20.12 10.69
C GLU A 341 7.28 -18.97 9.67
N SER A 342 8.36 -18.75 8.91
CA SER A 342 8.44 -17.67 7.93
C SER A 342 7.46 -17.86 6.76
N LEU A 343 7.27 -19.10 6.29
CA LEU A 343 6.31 -19.42 5.24
C LEU A 343 4.87 -19.20 5.73
N ILE A 344 4.56 -19.61 6.96
CA ILE A 344 3.24 -19.40 7.57
C ILE A 344 2.94 -17.90 7.74
N LYS A 345 3.95 -17.09 8.11
CA LYS A 345 3.80 -15.63 8.16
C LYS A 345 3.48 -15.02 6.80
N ILE A 346 4.15 -15.46 5.73
CA ILE A 346 3.83 -14.98 4.37
C ILE A 346 2.43 -15.41 3.95
N LEU A 347 2.03 -16.65 4.23
CA LEU A 347 0.67 -17.12 3.93
C LEU A 347 -0.37 -16.22 4.61
N LEU A 348 -0.19 -15.95 5.90
CA LEU A 348 -1.08 -15.04 6.63
C LEU A 348 -1.03 -13.61 6.07
N PHE A 349 0.17 -13.10 5.73
CA PHE A 349 0.33 -11.76 5.15
C PHE A 349 -0.42 -11.61 3.84
N GLU A 350 -0.27 -12.58 2.92
CA GLU A 350 -0.94 -12.56 1.63
C GLU A 350 -2.46 -12.50 1.82
N VAL A 351 -3.02 -13.44 2.58
CA VAL A 351 -4.48 -13.52 2.79
C VAL A 351 -5.05 -12.25 3.42
N VAL A 352 -4.41 -11.75 4.49
CA VAL A 352 -5.07 -10.77 5.36
C VAL A 352 -4.68 -9.32 5.07
N HIS A 353 -3.53 -9.11 4.42
CA HIS A 353 -3.03 -7.80 4.00
C HIS A 353 -3.13 -7.63 2.49
N GLU A 354 -2.50 -8.50 1.70
CA GLU A 354 -2.47 -8.38 0.24
C GLU A 354 -3.84 -8.60 -0.39
N ASP A 355 -4.58 -9.63 0.03
CA ASP A 355 -5.97 -9.86 -0.39
C ASP A 355 -6.97 -9.10 0.47
N ALA A 356 -6.48 -8.51 1.57
CA ALA A 356 -7.22 -7.70 2.51
C ALA A 356 -8.43 -8.41 3.13
N LEU A 357 -8.42 -9.75 3.21
CA LEU A 357 -9.51 -10.51 3.82
C LEU A 357 -9.53 -10.32 5.35
N PRO A 358 -10.70 -10.44 6.00
CA PRO A 358 -10.77 -10.46 7.46
C PRO A 358 -9.86 -11.53 8.05
N PHE A 359 -9.18 -11.24 9.17
CA PHE A 359 -8.37 -12.23 9.89
C PHE A 359 -9.29 -13.20 10.64
N THR A 360 -9.94 -14.10 9.91
CA THR A 360 -10.77 -15.16 10.49
C THR A 360 -10.27 -16.51 10.02
N LYS A 361 -10.44 -17.53 10.85
CA LYS A 361 -10.13 -18.92 10.50
C LYS A 361 -10.75 -19.34 9.16
N ASP A 362 -12.01 -18.97 8.93
CA ASP A 362 -12.74 -19.28 7.70
C ASP A 362 -12.19 -18.57 6.46
N SER A 363 -11.88 -17.27 6.57
CA SER A 363 -11.24 -16.52 5.48
C SER A 363 -9.88 -17.11 5.11
N ILE A 364 -9.04 -17.45 6.10
CA ILE A 364 -7.73 -18.07 5.88
C ILE A 364 -7.86 -19.42 5.18
N MET A 365 -8.77 -20.28 5.66
CA MET A 365 -9.00 -21.59 5.05
C MET A 365 -9.51 -21.46 3.60
N THR A 366 -10.48 -20.58 3.37
CA THR A 366 -11.10 -20.38 2.05
C THR A 366 -10.07 -19.91 1.03
N ASP A 367 -9.21 -18.97 1.42
CA ASP A 367 -8.26 -18.36 0.52
C ASP A 367 -7.06 -19.27 0.20
N ILE A 368 -6.53 -20.00 1.19
CA ILE A 368 -5.47 -21.00 0.96
C ILE A 368 -5.91 -22.10 0.00
N LEU A 369 -7.17 -22.51 0.06
CA LEU A 369 -7.74 -23.56 -0.78
C LEU A 369 -8.37 -23.01 -2.07
N PHE A 370 -8.20 -21.73 -2.35
CA PHE A 370 -8.82 -21.07 -3.48
C PHE A 370 -8.21 -21.52 -4.81
N ALA A 371 -9.03 -22.08 -5.68
CA ALA A 371 -8.60 -22.55 -6.99
C ALA A 371 -8.39 -21.40 -7.99
N SER A 372 -7.45 -21.59 -8.92
CA SER A 372 -7.27 -20.65 -10.03
C SER A 372 -8.51 -20.59 -10.93
N GLY A 373 -8.74 -19.44 -11.56
CA GLY A 373 -9.88 -19.21 -12.46
C GLY A 373 -11.11 -18.65 -11.76
N ASN A 374 -11.08 -18.54 -10.45
CA ASN A 374 -12.05 -17.76 -9.72
C ASN A 374 -11.85 -16.26 -9.97
N CYS A 375 -12.97 -15.54 -9.91
CA CYS A 375 -13.07 -14.13 -10.26
C CYS A 375 -12.81 -13.22 -9.05
N TYR A 376 -11.86 -12.30 -9.19
CA TYR A 376 -11.60 -11.24 -8.20
C TYR A 376 -12.04 -9.87 -8.72
N PRO A 377 -12.59 -9.00 -7.87
CA PRO A 377 -12.97 -7.65 -8.28
C PRO A 377 -11.73 -6.79 -8.49
N TYR A 378 -11.59 -6.27 -9.71
CA TYR A 378 -10.58 -5.27 -10.08
C TYR A 378 -11.24 -3.95 -10.43
N GLU A 379 -10.42 -2.90 -10.38
CA GLU A 379 -10.81 -1.57 -10.78
C GLU A 379 -9.78 -0.97 -11.71
N ARG A 380 -10.26 -0.38 -12.81
CA ARG A 380 -9.44 0.40 -13.73
C ARG A 380 -10.13 1.73 -14.03
N THR A 381 -9.33 2.78 -14.05
CA THR A 381 -9.77 4.13 -14.41
C THR A 381 -9.37 4.42 -15.84
N TYR A 382 -10.31 4.92 -16.64
CA TYR A 382 -10.09 5.29 -18.04
C TYR A 382 -10.60 6.71 -18.28
N ASP A 383 -9.94 7.45 -19.17
CA ASP A 383 -10.52 8.68 -19.69
C ASP A 383 -11.83 8.34 -20.44
N ASN A 384 -12.87 9.15 -20.25
CA ASN A 384 -14.19 8.90 -20.85
C ASN A 384 -14.21 9.38 -22.31
N PRO A 385 -14.15 8.47 -23.30
CA PRO A 385 -14.10 8.89 -24.70
C PRO A 385 -15.48 9.34 -25.22
N GLU A 386 -16.57 9.01 -24.53
CA GLU A 386 -17.95 9.16 -25.03
C GLU A 386 -18.55 10.55 -24.81
N LYS A 387 -17.86 11.47 -24.12
CA LYS A 387 -18.42 12.77 -23.71
C LYS A 387 -17.76 14.03 -24.27
N ASP A 388 -16.83 13.94 -25.22
CA ASP A 388 -15.98 15.08 -25.67
C ASP A 388 -15.28 15.84 -24.52
N SER A 389 -15.35 15.32 -23.29
CA SER A 389 -14.85 15.96 -22.08
C SER A 389 -13.51 15.35 -21.74
N LYS A 390 -12.45 16.01 -22.19
CA LYS A 390 -11.04 15.66 -21.91
C LYS A 390 -10.66 15.60 -20.42
N TYR A 391 -11.58 15.96 -19.53
CA TYR A 391 -11.37 16.00 -18.08
C TYR A 391 -12.27 15.01 -17.31
N SER A 392 -13.04 14.17 -18.02
CA SER A 392 -13.89 13.16 -17.39
C SER A 392 -13.22 11.79 -17.42
N ARG A 393 -13.24 11.10 -16.28
CA ARG A 393 -12.78 9.70 -16.14
C ARG A 393 -13.94 8.79 -15.74
N VAL A 394 -13.88 7.52 -16.12
CA VAL A 394 -14.80 6.44 -15.70
C VAL A 394 -14.00 5.41 -14.92
N ASN A 395 -14.49 5.06 -13.73
CA ASN A 395 -13.98 3.91 -12.97
C ASN A 395 -14.79 2.67 -13.34
N LEU A 396 -14.16 1.75 -14.08
CA LEU A 396 -14.74 0.45 -14.41
C LEU A 396 -14.37 -0.55 -13.32
N ARG A 397 -15.39 -1.13 -12.68
CA ARG A 397 -15.24 -2.30 -11.83
C ARG A 397 -15.60 -3.54 -12.64
N PHE A 398 -14.72 -4.52 -12.63
CA PHE A 398 -14.88 -5.77 -13.38
C PHE A 398 -14.28 -6.91 -12.58
N TYR A 399 -14.63 -8.13 -12.97
CA TYR A 399 -14.05 -9.33 -12.38
C TYR A 399 -13.01 -9.92 -13.32
N GLU A 400 -11.85 -10.27 -12.79
CA GLU A 400 -10.78 -10.92 -13.55
C GLU A 400 -10.43 -12.26 -12.89
N GLN A 401 -10.21 -13.27 -13.71
CA GLN A 401 -9.80 -14.59 -13.25
C GLN A 401 -8.34 -14.56 -12.81
N GLY A 402 -8.08 -15.00 -11.58
CA GLY A 402 -6.74 -14.99 -10.97
C GLY A 402 -6.11 -16.37 -10.83
N ALA A 403 -4.81 -16.39 -10.53
CA ALA A 403 -4.13 -17.57 -9.99
C ALA A 403 -4.60 -17.86 -8.55
N SER A 404 -4.34 -19.06 -8.04
CA SER A 404 -4.52 -19.36 -6.62
C SER A 404 -3.59 -18.53 -5.73
N THR A 405 -3.99 -18.25 -4.49
CA THR A 405 -3.17 -17.54 -3.48
C THR A 405 -1.82 -18.24 -3.31
N LEU A 406 -1.83 -19.58 -3.21
CA LEU A 406 -0.61 -20.37 -3.10
C LEU A 406 0.33 -20.19 -4.29
N ARG A 407 -0.22 -20.11 -5.51
CA ARG A 407 0.60 -19.88 -6.71
C ARG A 407 1.18 -18.48 -6.72
N THR A 408 0.42 -17.47 -6.33
CA THR A 408 0.91 -16.08 -6.20
C THR A 408 2.06 -16.00 -5.22
N ILE A 409 1.91 -16.60 -4.03
CA ILE A 409 2.98 -16.66 -3.01
C ILE A 409 4.20 -17.39 -3.53
N TYR A 410 4.01 -18.56 -4.15
CA TYR A 410 5.11 -19.36 -4.69
C TYR A 410 5.93 -18.57 -5.73
N ASN A 411 5.26 -17.83 -6.62
CA ASN A 411 5.93 -16.93 -7.55
C ASN A 411 6.69 -15.82 -6.79
N LYS A 412 6.08 -15.15 -5.81
CA LYS A 412 6.69 -14.08 -5.01
C LYS A 412 7.97 -14.55 -4.30
N ILE A 413 7.94 -15.72 -3.65
CA ILE A 413 9.09 -16.23 -2.89
C ILE A 413 10.22 -16.75 -3.80
N ARG A 414 9.88 -17.30 -4.98
CA ARG A 414 10.87 -17.81 -5.94
C ARG A 414 11.52 -16.73 -6.80
N HIS A 415 10.83 -15.63 -7.04
CA HIS A 415 11.32 -14.59 -7.92
C HIS A 415 12.35 -13.68 -7.27
N ALA A 416 13.07 -12.98 -8.14
CA ALA A 416 13.97 -11.89 -7.80
C ALA A 416 13.32 -10.70 -7.09
N PHE A 417 12.01 -10.76 -6.76
CA PHE A 417 11.35 -9.83 -5.85
C PHE A 417 12.13 -9.71 -4.53
N PHE A 418 12.65 -10.82 -4.01
CA PHE A 418 13.53 -10.84 -2.82
C PHE A 418 15.04 -10.92 -3.15
N GLU A 419 15.45 -10.79 -4.42
CA GLU A 419 16.86 -10.95 -4.83
C GLU A 419 17.44 -9.73 -5.55
N LYS A 420 16.62 -8.81 -6.06
CA LYS A 420 17.06 -7.69 -6.91
C LYS A 420 17.89 -6.62 -6.19
N GLU A 421 17.71 -6.43 -4.87
CA GLU A 421 18.40 -5.37 -4.13
C GLU A 421 19.21 -5.88 -2.92
N HIS A 422 18.82 -7.02 -2.35
CA HIS A 422 19.53 -7.68 -1.26
C HIS A 422 19.26 -9.20 -1.36
N THR A 423 20.26 -10.06 -1.14
CA THR A 423 20.06 -11.52 -1.07
C THR A 423 19.31 -11.86 0.21
N ASN A 424 17.98 -11.71 0.21
CA ASN A 424 17.22 -11.70 1.45
C ASN A 424 16.69 -13.09 1.79
N ASP A 425 17.53 -13.91 2.43
CA ASP A 425 17.10 -14.90 3.42
C ASP A 425 16.31 -14.26 4.58
N ILE A 426 16.19 -12.92 4.60
CA ILE A 426 15.49 -12.10 5.60
C ILE A 426 14.00 -12.46 5.71
N VAL A 427 13.33 -12.76 4.58
CA VAL A 427 11.87 -12.97 4.58
C VAL A 427 11.55 -14.46 4.66
N VAL A 428 12.03 -15.26 3.69
CA VAL A 428 12.02 -16.73 3.73
C VAL A 428 13.37 -17.21 3.23
N LYS A 429 14.00 -18.12 3.97
CA LYS A 429 15.30 -18.70 3.60
C LYS A 429 15.23 -19.45 2.28
N LYS A 430 16.27 -19.36 1.45
CA LYS A 430 16.29 -19.93 0.10
C LYS A 430 15.94 -21.43 0.08
N GLU A 431 16.44 -22.20 1.04
CA GLU A 431 16.19 -23.64 1.16
C GLU A 431 14.72 -24.00 1.44
N LEU A 432 13.88 -23.03 1.81
CA LEU A 432 12.46 -23.23 2.10
C LEU A 432 11.54 -22.83 0.94
N ARG A 433 12.06 -22.30 -0.18
CA ARG A 433 11.28 -21.72 -1.28
C ARG A 433 10.75 -22.73 -2.31
N TYR A 434 10.59 -23.98 -1.89
CA TYR A 434 10.18 -25.10 -2.75
C TYR A 434 8.74 -25.53 -2.47
N ILE A 435 8.10 -26.16 -3.47
CA ILE A 435 6.70 -26.62 -3.40
C ILE A 435 6.46 -27.48 -2.16
N LYS A 436 7.35 -28.44 -1.87
CA LYS A 436 7.22 -29.33 -0.69
C LYS A 436 7.12 -28.57 0.64
N HIS A 437 7.86 -27.48 0.78
CA HIS A 437 7.91 -26.71 2.03
C HIS A 437 6.73 -25.75 2.16
N LEU A 438 6.30 -25.14 1.06
CA LEU A 438 5.10 -24.32 1.06
C LEU A 438 3.83 -25.17 1.25
N THR A 439 3.81 -26.39 0.71
CA THR A 439 2.75 -27.39 0.95
C THR A 439 2.66 -27.74 2.43
N GLU A 440 3.78 -28.11 3.06
CA GLU A 440 3.79 -28.47 4.49
C GLU A 440 3.40 -27.27 5.37
N ALA A 441 3.91 -26.06 5.09
CA ALA A 441 3.54 -24.85 5.81
C ALA A 441 2.04 -24.53 5.69
N ALA A 442 1.46 -24.66 4.49
CA ALA A 442 0.04 -24.46 4.26
C ALA A 442 -0.81 -25.50 4.99
N TYR A 443 -0.40 -26.79 4.97
CA TYR A 443 -1.07 -27.85 5.72
C TYR A 443 -1.03 -27.58 7.23
N LEU A 444 0.13 -27.21 7.80
CA LEU A 444 0.27 -26.90 9.22
C LEU A 444 -0.65 -25.75 9.65
N LEU A 445 -0.78 -24.72 8.81
CA LEU A 445 -1.71 -23.62 9.04
C LEU A 445 -3.18 -24.09 8.98
N LEU A 446 -3.55 -24.89 7.97
CA LEU A 446 -4.90 -25.45 7.86
C LEU A 446 -5.25 -26.35 9.06
N ASN A 447 -4.35 -27.23 9.48
CA ASN A 447 -4.49 -28.05 10.69
C ASN A 447 -4.70 -27.18 11.93
N LYS A 448 -3.95 -26.10 12.08
CA LYS A 448 -4.14 -25.17 13.20
C LYS A 448 -5.50 -24.44 13.15
N VAL A 449 -5.95 -24.08 11.96
CA VAL A 449 -7.20 -23.34 11.73
C VAL A 449 -8.44 -24.22 11.95
N ALA A 450 -8.44 -25.46 11.45
CA ALA A 450 -9.55 -26.40 11.58
C ALA A 450 -9.04 -27.84 11.78
N PRO A 451 -8.58 -28.19 12.99
CA PRO A 451 -7.92 -29.47 13.27
C PRO A 451 -8.82 -30.69 13.02
N ASP A 452 -10.12 -30.57 13.22
CA ASP A 452 -11.08 -31.66 12.98
C ASP A 452 -11.20 -32.01 11.49
N LYS A 453 -10.96 -31.03 10.61
CA LYS A 453 -11.05 -31.19 9.14
C LYS A 453 -9.71 -31.52 8.50
N TYR A 454 -8.62 -31.00 9.07
CA TYR A 454 -7.27 -31.14 8.53
C TYR A 454 -6.41 -31.82 9.58
N ASN A 455 -6.42 -33.14 9.60
CA ASN A 455 -5.70 -33.99 10.54
C ASN A 455 -4.82 -35.02 9.81
N ALA A 456 -4.13 -35.87 10.58
CA ALA A 456 -3.21 -36.89 10.06
C ALA A 456 -3.85 -37.78 8.97
N ASP A 457 -5.12 -38.16 9.12
CA ASP A 457 -5.83 -39.03 8.17
C ASP A 457 -6.09 -38.32 6.84
N THR A 458 -6.38 -37.03 6.89
CA THR A 458 -6.63 -36.20 5.70
C THR A 458 -5.37 -35.62 5.06
N LYS A 459 -4.23 -35.64 5.78
CA LYS A 459 -2.98 -34.99 5.35
C LYS A 459 -2.56 -35.35 3.92
N PRO A 460 -2.53 -36.64 3.51
CA PRO A 460 -2.06 -37.00 2.17
C PRO A 460 -2.91 -36.35 1.06
N ALA A 461 -4.25 -36.45 1.17
CA ALA A 461 -5.16 -35.90 0.18
C ALA A 461 -5.08 -34.36 0.10
N ILE A 462 -4.95 -33.69 1.25
CA ILE A 462 -4.84 -32.24 1.31
C ILE A 462 -3.49 -31.76 0.76
N CYS A 463 -2.38 -32.44 1.08
CA CYS A 463 -1.08 -32.10 0.50
C CYS A 463 -1.06 -32.23 -1.03
N GLU A 464 -1.71 -33.25 -1.59
CA GLU A 464 -1.83 -33.39 -3.05
C GLU A 464 -2.68 -32.28 -3.68
N LEU A 465 -3.78 -31.88 -3.04
CA LEU A 465 -4.56 -30.71 -3.46
C LEU A 465 -3.70 -29.43 -3.47
N LEU A 466 -2.96 -29.17 -2.38
CA LEU A 466 -2.10 -28.00 -2.22
C LEU A 466 -0.97 -27.98 -3.28
N LYS A 467 -0.33 -29.14 -3.54
CA LYS A 467 0.64 -29.30 -4.63
C LYS A 467 0.01 -28.96 -5.98
N GLY A 468 -1.22 -29.42 -6.23
CA GLY A 468 -1.98 -29.08 -7.44
C GLY A 468 -2.18 -27.57 -7.61
N LEU A 469 -2.59 -26.88 -6.54
CA LEU A 469 -2.76 -25.42 -6.54
C LEU A 469 -1.45 -24.66 -6.80
N LEU A 470 -0.33 -25.15 -6.26
CA LEU A 470 1.01 -24.58 -6.46
C LEU A 470 1.55 -24.81 -7.88
N LYS A 471 1.22 -25.95 -8.50
CA LYS A 471 1.63 -26.32 -9.85
C LYS A 471 0.75 -25.69 -10.95
N ASP A 472 -0.45 -25.23 -10.60
CA ASP A 472 -1.37 -24.61 -11.56
C ASP A 472 -0.80 -23.32 -12.16
N ARG A 473 -0.62 -23.31 -13.48
CA ARG A 473 -0.07 -22.18 -14.23
C ARG A 473 -1.12 -21.36 -14.97
N ARG A 474 -2.40 -21.67 -14.82
CA ARG A 474 -3.48 -20.88 -15.42
C ARG A 474 -3.50 -19.48 -14.81
N PHE A 475 -3.85 -18.48 -15.62
CA PHE A 475 -4.02 -17.08 -15.20
C PHE A 475 -2.76 -16.38 -14.65
N GLN A 476 -1.56 -16.83 -15.03
CA GLN A 476 -0.30 -16.12 -14.75
C GLN A 476 -0.11 -14.91 -15.68
N ALA A 477 -0.97 -13.90 -15.55
CA ALA A 477 -1.00 -12.78 -16.48
C ALA A 477 0.20 -11.82 -16.35
N HIS A 478 0.86 -11.75 -15.19
CA HIS A 478 1.77 -10.61 -14.92
C HIS A 478 3.27 -10.83 -15.15
N ASN A 479 3.79 -12.06 -15.19
CA ASN A 479 5.25 -12.27 -15.25
C ASN A 479 5.70 -13.53 -16.03
N ALA A 480 4.83 -14.16 -16.82
CA ALA A 480 5.18 -15.40 -17.55
C ALA A 480 6.45 -15.29 -18.42
N LYS A 481 6.68 -14.14 -19.07
CA LYS A 481 7.93 -13.86 -19.82
C LYS A 481 9.17 -13.65 -18.94
N ARG A 482 9.02 -13.21 -17.69
CA ARG A 482 10.11 -13.09 -16.71
C ARG A 482 10.42 -14.41 -16.01
N LEU A 483 9.55 -15.41 -16.15
CA LEU A 483 9.71 -16.78 -15.67
C LEU A 483 10.43 -17.69 -16.68
N GLU A 484 10.58 -17.26 -17.94
CA GLU A 484 11.35 -18.01 -18.94
C GLU A 484 12.83 -18.10 -18.51
N GLY A 485 13.32 -19.31 -18.29
CA GLY A 485 14.69 -19.59 -17.86
C GLY A 485 14.89 -19.79 -16.35
N ILE A 486 13.84 -19.65 -15.53
CA ILE A 486 13.88 -20.18 -14.17
C ILE A 486 13.65 -21.69 -14.27
N GLU A 487 14.63 -22.49 -13.86
CA GLU A 487 14.50 -23.95 -13.76
C GLU A 487 13.19 -24.27 -13.03
N SER A 488 12.22 -24.84 -13.76
CA SER A 488 11.09 -25.48 -13.10
C SER A 488 11.67 -26.52 -12.17
N ASP A 489 11.13 -26.68 -10.96
CA ASP A 489 11.55 -27.73 -10.02
C ASP A 489 11.25 -29.11 -10.63
N SER A 490 12.02 -29.52 -11.65
CA SER A 490 12.13 -30.91 -12.12
C SER A 490 12.77 -31.80 -11.06
N ASP A 491 13.26 -31.19 -9.97
CA ASP A 491 13.88 -31.87 -8.83
C ASP A 491 12.87 -32.35 -7.77
N ASP A 492 11.57 -32.28 -8.04
CA ASP A 492 10.56 -33.10 -7.33
C ASP A 492 10.62 -34.58 -7.81
N CYS A 493 11.79 -35.09 -8.17
CA CYS A 493 12.02 -36.53 -8.26
C CYS A 493 12.13 -37.05 -6.82
N GLU A 494 10.97 -37.41 -6.24
CA GLU A 494 10.92 -38.21 -5.01
C GLU A 494 11.60 -39.56 -5.28
N GLY A 495 12.90 -39.66 -4.98
CA GLY A 495 13.61 -40.95 -4.92
C GLY A 495 14.96 -40.97 -5.61
N CYS A 496 16.02 -40.62 -4.88
CA CYS A 496 17.36 -41.23 -4.97
C CYS A 496 18.21 -40.86 -3.74
N GLU A 497 17.64 -40.92 -2.53
CA GLU A 497 18.46 -41.08 -1.32
C GLU A 497 18.69 -42.59 -1.13
N GLY A 498 19.78 -43.11 -1.73
CA GLY A 498 20.12 -44.53 -1.60
C GLY A 498 21.01 -45.17 -2.66
N CYS A 499 21.69 -44.42 -3.54
CA CYS A 499 22.67 -45.00 -4.49
C CYS A 499 24.10 -44.49 -4.24
N GLU A 500 24.62 -44.72 -3.03
CA GLU A 500 26.08 -44.91 -2.88
C GLU A 500 26.39 -46.36 -3.30
N GLY A 501 26.63 -46.58 -4.60
CA GLY A 501 27.06 -47.89 -5.10
C GLY A 501 26.51 -48.38 -6.45
N CYS A 502 26.09 -47.50 -7.38
CA CYS A 502 25.79 -47.93 -8.75
C CYS A 502 26.98 -47.68 -9.69
N GLU A 503 28.04 -48.47 -9.55
CA GLU A 503 28.85 -48.86 -10.70
C GLU A 503 28.10 -49.98 -11.43
N GLY A 504 27.58 -49.69 -12.63
CA GLY A 504 26.98 -50.69 -13.52
C GLY A 504 25.44 -50.68 -13.54
N CYS A 505 24.87 -49.84 -14.40
CA CYS A 505 23.60 -50.16 -15.06
C CYS A 505 23.90 -50.45 -16.52
N GLU A 506 24.33 -51.69 -16.79
CA GLU A 506 24.06 -52.36 -18.06
C GLU A 506 22.57 -52.69 -18.11
N GLY A 507 21.89 -52.35 -19.21
CA GLY A 507 20.51 -52.77 -19.45
C GLY A 507 19.48 -51.63 -19.44
N CYS A 508 19.59 -50.70 -20.39
CA CYS A 508 18.40 -50.07 -20.95
C CYS A 508 18.21 -50.66 -22.36
N GLU A 509 17.42 -51.72 -22.44
CA GLU A 509 16.88 -52.22 -23.71
C GLU A 509 15.81 -51.26 -24.23
N GLY A 510 15.86 -50.96 -25.54
CA GLY A 510 14.66 -50.58 -26.30
C GLY A 510 14.38 -49.09 -26.48
N CYS A 511 15.27 -48.37 -27.16
CA CYS A 511 14.84 -47.24 -28.00
C CYS A 511 15.02 -47.62 -29.48
N GLU A 512 13.98 -48.19 -30.08
CA GLU A 512 13.85 -48.28 -31.54
C GLU A 512 13.65 -46.87 -32.11
N GLY A 513 14.51 -46.44 -33.04
CA GLY A 513 14.21 -45.30 -33.90
C GLY A 513 15.30 -44.24 -34.11
N CYS A 514 16.53 -44.45 -33.65
CA CYS A 514 17.64 -43.56 -34.06
C CYS A 514 18.45 -44.20 -35.20
N GLU A 515 17.94 -44.04 -36.43
CA GLU A 515 18.76 -44.20 -37.63
C GLU A 515 19.90 -43.17 -37.62
N GLY A 516 21.10 -43.66 -37.88
CA GLY A 516 22.33 -42.93 -37.68
C GLY A 516 22.71 -41.94 -38.77
N LYS A 517 23.85 -41.28 -38.55
CA LYS A 517 25.04 -41.43 -39.38
C LYS A 517 26.23 -40.70 -38.75
N SER A 518 27.21 -41.52 -38.40
CA SER A 518 28.64 -41.38 -38.68
C SER A 518 29.16 -40.08 -39.31
N GLY A 519 30.29 -39.64 -38.76
CA GLY A 519 31.48 -39.52 -39.62
C GLY A 519 32.13 -38.15 -39.69
N ASP A 520 33.12 -37.99 -38.82
CA ASP A 520 34.50 -37.71 -39.19
C ASP A 520 34.94 -36.31 -39.70
N SER A 521 36.19 -36.08 -39.29
CA SER A 521 37.10 -34.97 -39.42
C SER A 521 37.30 -34.35 -40.82
N SER A 522 37.63 -33.05 -40.85
CA SER A 522 38.86 -32.53 -41.48
C SER A 522 38.97 -31.01 -41.43
N LYS A 523 40.23 -30.56 -41.44
CA LYS A 523 40.73 -29.19 -41.34
C LYS A 523 40.72 -28.44 -42.68
N ASN A 524 40.85 -27.12 -42.53
CA ASN A 524 41.52 -26.14 -43.41
C ASN A 524 40.76 -25.46 -44.57
N ASP A 525 40.59 -24.14 -44.39
CA ASP A 525 41.27 -23.07 -45.13
C ASP A 525 40.43 -22.05 -45.92
N HIS A 526 40.79 -20.79 -45.67
CA HIS A 526 40.83 -19.63 -46.56
C HIS A 526 39.58 -18.77 -46.90
N LYS A 527 39.62 -17.57 -46.30
CA LYS A 527 39.51 -16.20 -46.88
C LYS A 527 38.19 -15.68 -47.46
N ASN A 528 37.84 -14.52 -46.89
CA ASN A 528 37.45 -13.25 -47.54
C ASN A 528 35.96 -12.83 -47.63
N ASN A 529 35.71 -11.71 -46.91
CA ASN A 529 35.03 -10.49 -47.37
C ASN A 529 33.53 -10.54 -47.73
N LYS A 530 32.68 -9.94 -46.88
CA LYS A 530 32.14 -8.57 -47.06
C LYS A 530 31.04 -8.28 -46.04
N GLY A 531 31.10 -7.07 -45.47
CA GLY A 531 30.18 -6.59 -44.46
C GLY A 531 28.72 -6.50 -44.90
N ILE A 532 27.83 -6.74 -43.95
CA ILE A 532 26.41 -6.42 -44.06
C ILE A 532 26.05 -5.42 -42.96
N ARG A 533 25.60 -4.27 -43.45
CA ARG A 533 25.23 -3.03 -42.78
C ARG A 533 23.85 -3.21 -42.15
N ILE A 534 23.76 -3.13 -40.83
CA ILE A 534 22.49 -3.16 -40.08
C ILE A 534 21.71 -1.87 -40.41
N LYS A 535 20.62 -1.99 -41.18
CA LYS A 535 19.67 -0.90 -41.42
C LYS A 535 18.69 -0.79 -40.25
N ARG A 536 18.63 0.41 -39.66
CA ARG A 536 17.63 0.85 -38.69
C ARG A 536 16.23 0.76 -39.32
N HIS A 537 15.31 0.03 -38.67
CA HIS A 537 13.90 0.10 -39.00
C HIS A 537 13.25 1.33 -38.36
N THR A 538 12.81 2.21 -39.24
CA THR A 538 11.96 3.38 -38.98
C THR A 538 10.50 2.96 -38.73
N LYS A 539 9.86 3.64 -37.79
CA LYS A 539 8.43 3.54 -37.45
C LYS A 539 7.54 3.82 -38.68
N PRO A 540 6.41 3.10 -38.88
CA PRO A 540 5.41 3.53 -39.84
C PRO A 540 4.48 4.58 -39.23
N ARG A 541 4.42 5.74 -39.88
CA ARG A 541 3.31 6.71 -39.82
C ARG A 541 2.09 6.07 -40.47
N VAL A 542 1.00 5.89 -39.73
CA VAL A 542 -0.32 5.61 -40.32
C VAL A 542 -1.04 6.94 -40.54
N SER A 543 -1.26 7.24 -41.81
CA SER A 543 -2.03 8.37 -42.31
C SER A 543 -3.52 8.11 -42.15
N ILE A 544 -4.22 9.02 -41.45
CA ILE A 544 -5.68 9.08 -41.39
C ILE A 544 -6.19 9.59 -42.75
N LYS A 545 -6.80 8.71 -43.55
CA LYS A 545 -7.65 9.08 -44.67
C LYS A 545 -9.10 8.67 -44.38
N ARG A 546 -9.91 9.70 -44.10
CA ARG A 546 -11.33 9.87 -44.43
C ARG A 546 -12.01 8.68 -45.11
N LEU A 547 -12.94 8.06 -44.40
CA LEU A 547 -14.15 7.47 -44.98
C LEU A 547 -15.37 8.20 -44.40
N LYS A 548 -16.00 9.01 -45.25
CA LYS A 548 -17.38 9.48 -45.14
C LYS A 548 -18.24 8.49 -45.90
N LYS A 549 -19.51 8.33 -45.47
CA LYS A 549 -20.54 7.35 -45.91
C LYS A 549 -20.34 6.01 -45.20
N ASP A 550 -21.23 5.52 -44.34
CA ASP A 550 -22.69 5.52 -44.42
C ASP A 550 -23.34 5.68 -43.03
N ALA A 551 -24.23 6.66 -42.89
CA ALA A 551 -25.17 6.78 -41.79
C ALA A 551 -26.49 7.30 -42.36
N ALA A 552 -27.30 6.40 -42.89
CA ALA A 552 -28.68 6.62 -43.24
C ALA A 552 -29.47 5.31 -43.02
N SER A 553 -30.57 5.43 -42.27
CA SER A 553 -31.45 4.36 -41.75
C SER A 553 -30.83 3.58 -40.58
N ALA A 554 -31.45 3.41 -39.41
CA ALA A 554 -32.87 3.40 -39.13
C ALA A 554 -33.18 4.06 -37.78
N ALA A 555 -34.01 5.10 -37.82
CA ALA A 555 -34.93 5.44 -36.75
C ALA A 555 -36.23 4.69 -37.05
N ALA A 556 -36.55 3.64 -36.27
CA ALA A 556 -37.90 3.08 -36.12
C ALA A 556 -37.90 1.91 -35.12
N ARG A 557 -37.85 2.22 -33.82
CA ARG A 557 -38.70 1.69 -32.72
C ARG A 557 -38.13 2.07 -31.37
#